data_AF-A0A3B8PWW2-F1
#
_entry.id   AF-A0A3B8PWW2-F1
#
_cell.length_a   1.000
_cell.length_b   1.000
_cell.length_c   1.000
_cell.angle_alpha   90.00
_cell.angle_beta   90.00
_cell.angle_gamma   90.00
#
_symmetry.space_group_name_H-M   'P 1'
#
loop_
_entity.id
_entity.type
_entity.pdbx_description
1 polymer ?
#
loop_
_entity_poly.entity_id
_entity_poly.type
_entity_poly.pdbx_seq_one_letter_code
_entity_poly.pdbx_strand_id
1 'polypeptide(L)'
;MHVVMITALAAAAWCWWRGRRMVAGTSLRAAWRWGVAAVTVSLVAAVAGLVDGVSPGAVDHLWYAACVLWVAPTVAVLGARRPGSGAWSGFVMVPLLLVLEWPVTGVALAARLGGVASGPLLETVRLDWPELAGWLVVLLLGIGNYVMTRRGVMVISAAAGVLALLWPLTGSVPAGSWTEGIRAVGCLVLATAMWLASRPQWKRVEEADDHVGQRLARAWDDFYQTYGLVWAVRVEARVNQDLARLEGGGRLGPGGVEFPEESLATAEQKEMAFRRAETTLRWLWKRFVDEAWISSRLGPSAPLGAKEPPGL
;
A
#
# COMPACT_ATOMS: atom_id res chain seq x y z
N MET A 1 -15.48 -6.61 -24.79
CA MET A 1 -14.42 -6.42 -23.78
C MET A 1 -14.93 -5.97 -22.41
N HIS A 2 -16.00 -5.17 -22.33
CA HIS A 2 -16.58 -4.69 -21.06
C HIS A 2 -16.91 -5.77 -20.02
N VAL A 3 -17.51 -6.89 -20.42
CA VAL A 3 -17.82 -8.00 -19.50
C VAL A 3 -16.55 -8.52 -18.81
N VAL A 4 -15.43 -8.62 -19.56
CA VAL A 4 -14.13 -9.05 -19.02
C VAL A 4 -13.60 -8.03 -18.01
N MET A 5 -13.64 -6.73 -18.36
CA MET A 5 -13.24 -5.64 -17.45
C MET A 5 -14.04 -5.65 -16.15
N ILE A 6 -15.38 -5.71 -16.25
CA ILE A 6 -16.29 -5.72 -15.09
C ILE A 6 -16.03 -6.95 -14.22
N THR A 7 -15.88 -8.13 -14.83
CA THR A 7 -15.60 -9.38 -14.09
C THR A 7 -14.26 -9.31 -13.37
N ALA A 8 -13.21 -8.83 -14.05
CA ALA A 8 -11.88 -8.66 -13.46
C ALA A 8 -11.91 -7.64 -12.30
N LEU A 9 -12.56 -6.49 -12.48
CA LEU A 9 -12.69 -5.47 -11.44
C LEU A 9 -13.56 -5.93 -10.27
N ALA A 10 -14.61 -6.73 -10.50
CA ALA A 10 -15.40 -7.35 -9.45
C ALA A 10 -14.56 -8.36 -8.64
N ALA A 11 -13.71 -9.15 -9.31
CA ALA A 11 -12.76 -10.04 -8.64
C ALA A 11 -11.72 -9.25 -7.81
N ALA A 12 -11.20 -8.14 -8.36
CA ALA A 12 -10.32 -7.23 -7.64
C ALA A 12 -11.01 -6.61 -6.41
N ALA A 13 -12.26 -6.15 -6.57
CA ALA A 13 -13.10 -5.60 -5.48
C ALA A 13 -13.27 -6.61 -4.35
N TRP A 14 -13.61 -7.85 -4.70
CA TRP A 14 -13.76 -8.94 -3.75
C TRP A 14 -12.46 -9.21 -2.98
N CYS A 15 -11.32 -9.32 -3.69
CA CYS A 15 -10.02 -9.53 -3.07
C CYS A 15 -9.64 -8.38 -2.13
N TRP A 16 -9.84 -7.13 -2.57
CA TRP A 16 -9.57 -5.94 -1.77
C TRP A 16 -10.47 -5.83 -0.54
N TRP A 17 -11.75 -6.18 -0.68
CA TRP A 17 -12.71 -6.18 0.41
C TRP A 17 -12.34 -7.21 1.49
N ARG A 18 -11.91 -8.41 1.12
CA ARG A 18 -11.40 -9.42 2.08
C ARG A 18 -10.19 -8.91 2.86
N GLY A 19 -9.36 -8.07 2.23
CA GLY A 19 -8.25 -7.36 2.87
C GLY A 19 -8.65 -6.46 4.05
N ARG A 20 -9.94 -6.10 4.20
CA ARG A 20 -10.45 -5.32 5.34
C ARG A 20 -10.10 -5.94 6.69
N ARG A 21 -10.13 -7.28 6.79
CA ARG A 21 -9.79 -7.98 8.03
C ARG A 21 -8.30 -7.85 8.37
N MET A 22 -7.43 -7.79 7.37
CA MET A 22 -5.98 -7.65 7.56
C MET A 22 -5.57 -6.24 8.02
N VAL A 23 -6.32 -5.22 7.62
CA VAL A 23 -6.10 -3.83 8.06
C VAL A 23 -6.92 -3.46 9.31
N ALA A 24 -7.71 -4.39 9.82
CA ALA A 24 -8.46 -4.17 11.05
C ALA A 24 -7.47 -4.03 12.21
N GLY A 25 -7.51 -2.88 12.88
CA GLY A 25 -6.63 -2.57 13.99
C GLY A 25 -5.24 -2.08 13.57
N THR A 26 -5.06 -1.71 12.30
CA THR A 26 -3.83 -1.08 11.81
C THR A 26 -4.09 0.36 11.38
N SER A 27 -3.03 1.15 11.18
CA SER A 27 -3.10 2.51 10.59
C SER A 27 -3.32 2.48 9.08
N LEU A 28 -3.28 1.31 8.44
CA LEU A 28 -3.48 1.13 6.99
C LEU A 28 -4.95 1.20 6.55
N ARG A 29 -5.89 1.45 7.47
CA ARG A 29 -7.31 1.65 7.12
C ARG A 29 -7.51 2.76 6.09
N ALA A 30 -6.69 3.80 6.11
CA ALA A 30 -6.72 4.87 5.11
C ALA A 30 -6.37 4.35 3.71
N ALA A 31 -5.27 3.61 3.58
CA ALA A 31 -4.87 2.97 2.32
C ALA A 31 -5.96 2.02 1.77
N TRP A 32 -6.59 1.25 2.66
CA TRP A 32 -7.71 0.38 2.27
C TRP A 32 -8.91 1.16 1.73
N ARG A 33 -9.30 2.27 2.38
CA ARG A 33 -10.41 3.13 1.92
C ARG A 33 -10.12 3.72 0.54
N TRP A 34 -8.90 4.18 0.29
CA TRP A 34 -8.48 4.67 -1.02
C TRP A 34 -8.57 3.59 -2.10
N GLY A 35 -8.19 2.36 -1.79
CA GLY A 35 -8.32 1.27 -2.77
C GLY A 35 -9.77 0.85 -3.01
N VAL A 36 -10.66 0.97 -2.01
CA VAL A 36 -12.11 0.81 -2.23
C VAL A 36 -12.59 1.87 -3.22
N ALA A 37 -12.22 3.14 -3.01
CA ALA A 37 -12.56 4.21 -3.94
C ALA A 37 -12.02 3.94 -5.36
N ALA A 38 -10.76 3.52 -5.50
CA ALA A 38 -10.14 3.21 -6.79
C ALA A 38 -10.90 2.11 -7.55
N VAL A 39 -11.23 1.01 -6.89
CA VAL A 39 -11.99 -0.09 -7.51
C VAL A 39 -13.42 0.35 -7.84
N THR A 40 -14.08 1.09 -6.95
CA THR A 40 -15.43 1.59 -7.21
C THR A 40 -15.47 2.50 -8.42
N VAL A 41 -14.56 3.47 -8.53
CA VAL A 41 -14.49 4.36 -9.70
C VAL A 41 -14.12 3.59 -10.96
N SER A 42 -13.23 2.60 -10.88
CA SER A 42 -12.92 1.72 -12.02
C SER A 42 -14.14 0.94 -12.51
N LEU A 43 -14.96 0.41 -11.59
CA LEU A 43 -16.20 -0.30 -11.92
C LEU A 43 -17.21 0.64 -12.56
N VAL A 44 -17.37 1.85 -12.01
CA VAL A 44 -18.23 2.88 -12.59
C VAL A 44 -17.77 3.24 -14.00
N ALA A 45 -16.46 3.40 -14.24
CA ALA A 45 -15.89 3.65 -15.56
C ALA A 45 -16.22 2.52 -16.56
N ALA A 46 -16.05 1.27 -16.13
CA ALA A 46 -16.31 0.10 -16.96
C ALA A 46 -17.81 -0.07 -17.32
N VAL A 47 -18.71 0.22 -16.37
CA VAL A 47 -20.17 0.19 -16.56
C VAL A 47 -20.64 1.38 -17.40
N ALA A 48 -20.10 2.58 -17.17
CA ALA A 48 -20.44 3.77 -17.94
C ALA A 48 -20.16 3.57 -19.44
N GLY A 49 -19.10 2.84 -19.79
CA GLY A 49 -18.80 2.47 -21.16
C GLY A 49 -19.79 1.48 -21.81
N LEU A 50 -20.75 0.93 -21.07
CA LEU A 50 -21.84 0.09 -21.60
C LEU A 50 -23.16 0.86 -21.79
N VAL A 51 -23.26 2.08 -21.28
CA VAL A 51 -24.51 2.83 -21.26
C VAL A 51 -24.57 3.74 -22.48
N ASP A 52 -25.50 3.45 -23.38
CA ASP A 52 -25.82 4.33 -24.50
C ASP A 52 -26.22 5.72 -23.96
N GLY A 53 -25.51 6.76 -24.42
CA GLY A 53 -25.73 8.15 -23.99
C GLY A 53 -24.67 8.70 -23.03
N VAL A 54 -23.76 7.88 -22.50
CA VAL A 54 -22.56 8.39 -21.83
C VAL A 54 -21.51 8.75 -22.87
N SER A 55 -20.97 9.97 -22.81
CA SER A 55 -19.93 10.40 -23.75
C SER A 55 -18.62 9.64 -23.53
N PRO A 56 -17.85 9.34 -24.59
CA PRO A 56 -16.53 8.72 -24.47
C PRO A 56 -15.57 9.53 -23.56
N GLY A 57 -15.62 10.86 -23.65
CA GLY A 57 -14.86 11.74 -22.76
C GLY A 57 -15.17 11.49 -21.28
N ALA A 58 -16.45 11.40 -20.91
CA ALA A 58 -16.84 11.12 -19.53
C ALA A 58 -16.31 9.76 -19.03
N VAL A 59 -16.29 8.73 -19.89
CA VAL A 59 -15.69 7.43 -19.58
C VAL A 59 -14.18 7.55 -19.39
N ASP A 60 -13.48 8.32 -20.23
CA ASP A 60 -12.04 8.56 -20.10
C ASP A 60 -11.69 9.33 -18.82
N HIS A 61 -12.49 10.32 -18.44
CA HIS A 61 -12.38 11.02 -17.15
C HIS A 61 -12.50 10.05 -15.96
N LEU A 62 -13.46 9.12 -16.00
CA LEU A 62 -13.63 8.12 -14.94
C LEU A 62 -12.44 7.15 -14.88
N TRP A 63 -11.90 6.73 -16.03
CA TRP A 63 -10.69 5.90 -16.06
C TRP A 63 -9.46 6.63 -15.55
N TYR A 64 -9.30 7.91 -15.88
CA TYR A 64 -8.24 8.73 -15.34
C TYR A 64 -8.34 8.84 -13.82
N ALA A 65 -9.54 9.14 -13.31
CA ALA A 65 -9.79 9.23 -11.88
C ALA A 65 -9.54 7.91 -11.15
N ALA A 66 -9.89 6.79 -11.77
CA ALA A 66 -9.52 5.48 -11.28
C ALA A 66 -7.99 5.32 -11.19
N CYS A 67 -7.22 5.68 -12.23
CA CYS A 67 -5.76 5.59 -12.24
C CYS A 67 -5.11 6.45 -11.14
N VAL A 68 -5.58 7.67 -10.93
CA VAL A 68 -5.11 8.54 -9.84
C VAL A 68 -5.41 7.92 -8.48
N LEU A 69 -6.63 7.42 -8.26
CA LEU A 69 -7.01 6.73 -7.02
C LEU A 69 -6.23 5.43 -6.81
N TRP A 70 -5.81 4.74 -7.85
CA TRP A 70 -5.02 3.51 -7.75
C TRP A 70 -3.62 3.71 -7.15
N VAL A 71 -3.07 4.92 -7.25
CA VAL A 71 -1.79 5.27 -6.61
C VAL A 71 -1.98 5.68 -5.14
N ALA A 72 -3.18 6.09 -4.75
CA ALA A 72 -3.44 6.59 -3.40
C ALA A 72 -3.18 5.57 -2.27
N PRO A 73 -3.49 4.26 -2.39
CA PRO A 73 -3.20 3.29 -1.34
C PRO A 73 -1.72 3.22 -0.96
N THR A 74 -0.81 3.21 -1.94
CA THR A 74 0.64 3.07 -1.69
C THR A 74 1.21 4.32 -1.05
N VAL A 75 0.77 5.50 -1.47
CA VAL A 75 1.16 6.77 -0.84
C VAL A 75 0.58 6.92 0.57
N ALA A 76 -0.65 6.45 0.80
CA ALA A 76 -1.27 6.47 2.13
C ALA A 76 -0.50 5.61 3.15
N VAL A 77 0.20 4.55 2.72
CA VAL A 77 1.09 3.76 3.59
C VAL A 77 2.25 4.58 4.13
N LEU A 78 2.82 5.50 3.33
CA LEU A 78 3.93 6.35 3.78
C LEU A 78 3.55 7.24 4.96
N GLY A 79 2.25 7.54 5.12
CA GLY A 79 1.68 8.27 6.25
C GLY A 79 1.08 7.41 7.36
N ALA A 80 1.25 6.09 7.32
CA ALA A 80 0.54 5.15 8.20
C ALA A 80 1.11 5.08 9.62
N ARG A 81 1.28 6.23 10.30
CA ARG A 81 1.72 6.32 11.70
C ARG A 81 0.78 7.21 12.51
N ARG A 82 0.31 6.73 13.65
CA ARG A 82 -0.58 7.45 14.58
C ARG A 82 0.21 8.38 15.51
N PRO A 83 -0.38 9.52 15.93
CA PRO A 83 -1.70 10.05 15.54
C PRO A 83 -1.74 10.72 14.13
N GLY A 84 -0.61 10.79 13.43
CA GLY A 84 -0.46 11.55 12.18
C GLY A 84 -1.21 11.00 10.95
N SER A 85 -1.70 9.76 10.97
CA SER A 85 -2.34 9.14 9.80
C SER A 85 -3.61 9.86 9.33
N GLY A 86 -4.35 10.50 10.25
CA GLY A 86 -5.49 11.35 9.90
C GLY A 86 -5.06 12.62 9.19
N ALA A 87 -4.09 13.34 9.76
CA ALA A 87 -3.53 14.55 9.17
C ALA A 87 -2.90 14.27 7.80
N TRP A 88 -2.19 13.16 7.62
CA TRP A 88 -1.66 12.75 6.32
C TRP A 88 -2.76 12.58 5.26
N SER A 89 -3.87 11.94 5.63
CA SER A 89 -4.99 11.72 4.70
C SER A 89 -5.64 13.04 4.27
N GLY A 90 -5.64 14.08 5.11
CA GLY A 90 -6.12 15.41 4.74
C GLY A 90 -5.07 16.24 4.01
N PHE A 91 -3.94 16.51 4.64
CA PHE A 91 -2.94 17.47 4.19
C PHE A 91 -2.02 16.97 3.06
N VAL A 92 -1.87 15.65 2.88
CA VAL A 92 -1.01 15.11 1.82
C VAL A 92 -1.85 14.47 0.73
N MET A 93 -2.77 13.57 1.09
CA MET A 93 -3.53 12.83 0.09
C MET A 93 -4.50 13.71 -0.71
N VAL A 94 -5.23 14.64 -0.07
CA VAL A 94 -6.18 15.49 -0.80
C VAL A 94 -5.45 16.43 -1.77
N PRO A 95 -4.41 17.20 -1.38
CA PRO A 95 -3.67 18.00 -2.34
C PRO A 95 -3.01 17.17 -3.45
N LEU A 96 -2.47 15.99 -3.13
CA LEU A 96 -1.91 15.09 -4.13
C LEU A 96 -2.95 14.69 -5.19
N LEU A 97 -4.14 14.26 -4.76
CA LEU A 97 -5.22 13.90 -5.66
C LEU A 97 -5.68 15.11 -6.48
N LEU A 98 -5.81 16.28 -5.86
CA LEU A 98 -6.16 17.51 -6.59
C LEU A 98 -5.12 17.88 -7.64
N VAL A 99 -3.83 17.80 -7.31
CA VAL A 99 -2.73 18.10 -8.25
C VAL A 99 -2.69 17.11 -9.40
N LEU A 100 -2.89 15.82 -9.13
CA LEU A 100 -2.94 14.80 -10.17
C LEU A 100 -4.22 14.91 -11.02
N GLU A 101 -5.36 15.23 -10.43
CA GLU A 101 -6.63 15.40 -11.16
C GLU A 101 -6.74 16.73 -11.91
N TRP A 102 -5.97 17.74 -11.51
CA TRP A 102 -6.07 19.10 -12.02
C TRP A 102 -6.01 19.23 -13.54
N PRO A 103 -5.09 18.55 -14.25
CA PRO A 103 -4.96 18.73 -15.70
C PRO A 103 -6.21 18.29 -16.46
N VAL A 104 -6.96 17.35 -15.88
CA VAL A 104 -8.14 16.77 -16.50
C VAL A 104 -9.41 17.43 -15.97
N THR A 105 -9.65 17.37 -14.67
CA THR A 105 -10.89 17.89 -14.06
C THR A 105 -10.85 19.39 -13.80
N GLY A 106 -9.70 19.93 -13.41
CA GLY A 106 -9.51 21.34 -13.09
C GLY A 106 -9.64 22.23 -14.32
N VAL A 107 -8.97 21.84 -15.42
CA VAL A 107 -9.07 22.53 -16.72
C VAL A 107 -10.51 22.51 -17.24
N ALA A 108 -11.16 21.36 -17.14
CA ALA A 108 -12.53 21.19 -17.62
C ALA A 108 -13.55 22.00 -16.79
N LEU A 109 -13.37 22.08 -15.47
CA LEU A 109 -14.16 22.95 -14.59
C LEU A 109 -13.90 24.43 -14.87
N ALA A 110 -12.65 24.85 -15.03
CA ALA A 110 -12.28 26.22 -15.33
C ALA A 110 -12.89 26.70 -16.65
N ALA A 111 -12.84 25.88 -17.70
CA ALA A 111 -13.46 26.17 -18.99
C ALA A 111 -14.99 26.33 -18.88
N ARG A 112 -15.64 25.47 -18.08
CA ARG A 112 -17.08 25.57 -17.81
C ARG A 112 -17.43 26.86 -17.06
N LEU A 113 -16.66 27.23 -16.04
CA LEU A 113 -16.87 28.47 -15.28
C LEU A 113 -16.59 29.72 -16.13
N GLY A 114 -15.70 29.63 -17.12
CA GLY A 114 -15.41 30.68 -18.10
C GLY A 114 -16.48 30.85 -19.19
N GLY A 115 -17.59 30.11 -19.14
CA GLY A 115 -18.69 30.26 -20.10
C GLY A 115 -18.50 29.53 -21.45
N VAL A 116 -17.50 28.65 -21.55
CA VAL A 116 -17.31 27.82 -22.75
C VAL A 116 -18.37 26.71 -22.75
N ALA A 117 -19.48 26.95 -23.46
CA ALA A 117 -20.66 26.08 -23.49
C ALA A 117 -20.39 24.69 -24.10
N SER A 118 -19.45 24.60 -25.03
CA SER A 118 -18.90 23.37 -25.61
C SER A 118 -17.53 23.08 -25.00
N GLY A 119 -17.49 23.00 -23.66
CA GLY A 119 -16.24 22.87 -22.93
C GLY A 119 -15.61 21.47 -22.98
N PRO A 120 -14.29 21.36 -22.71
CA PRO A 120 -13.48 20.13 -22.73
C PRO A 120 -13.95 18.99 -21.80
N LEU A 121 -15.02 19.17 -21.03
CA LEU A 121 -15.65 18.13 -20.18
C LEU A 121 -16.21 16.94 -20.98
N LEU A 122 -16.40 17.09 -22.29
CA LEU A 122 -16.88 16.03 -23.18
C LEU A 122 -15.81 15.57 -24.18
N GLU A 123 -14.65 16.21 -24.19
CA GLU A 123 -13.54 15.80 -25.05
C GLU A 123 -12.81 14.60 -24.45
N THR A 124 -12.18 13.82 -25.32
CA THR A 124 -11.36 12.69 -24.90
C THR A 124 -10.16 13.19 -24.12
N VAL A 125 -9.93 12.63 -22.93
CA VAL A 125 -8.78 12.98 -22.09
C VAL A 125 -7.48 12.66 -22.84
N ARG A 126 -6.57 13.63 -22.90
CA ARG A 126 -5.22 13.46 -23.46
C ARG A 126 -4.21 14.00 -22.47
N LEU A 127 -3.32 13.13 -22.02
CA LEU A 127 -2.27 13.46 -21.09
C LEU A 127 -1.02 13.89 -21.83
N ASP A 128 -0.52 15.07 -21.48
CA ASP A 128 0.77 15.56 -21.97
C ASP A 128 1.94 14.97 -21.16
N TRP A 129 3.14 15.03 -21.74
CA TRP A 129 4.36 14.50 -21.14
C TRP A 129 4.64 14.98 -19.70
N PRO A 130 4.45 16.28 -19.34
CA PRO A 130 4.69 16.74 -17.98
C PRO A 130 3.74 16.09 -16.96
N GLU A 131 2.49 15.87 -17.33
CA GLU A 131 1.47 15.26 -16.48
C GLU A 131 1.78 13.78 -16.25
N LEU A 132 2.14 13.08 -17.33
CA LEU A 132 2.57 11.69 -17.26
C LEU A 132 3.82 11.54 -16.38
N ALA A 133 4.79 12.44 -16.52
CA ALA A 133 6.00 12.43 -15.68
C ALA A 133 5.66 12.63 -14.20
N GLY A 134 4.79 13.58 -13.87
CA GLY A 134 4.30 13.79 -12.50
C GLY A 134 3.62 12.54 -11.95
N TRP A 135 2.73 11.92 -12.72
CA TRP A 135 2.03 10.70 -12.33
C TRP A 135 3.00 9.52 -12.11
N LEU A 136 3.99 9.34 -13.00
CA LEU A 136 5.01 8.30 -12.88
C LEU A 136 5.87 8.46 -11.63
N VAL A 137 6.23 9.69 -11.24
CA VAL A 137 6.98 9.94 -10.00
C VAL A 137 6.18 9.47 -8.78
N VAL A 138 4.88 9.76 -8.72
CA VAL A 138 4.03 9.34 -7.60
C VAL A 138 3.85 7.82 -7.59
N LEU A 139 3.68 7.20 -8.77
CA LEU A 139 3.64 5.73 -8.87
C LEU A 139 4.95 5.12 -8.35
N LEU A 140 6.11 5.60 -8.80
CA LEU A 140 7.42 5.12 -8.40
C LEU A 140 7.66 5.28 -6.89
N LEU A 141 7.27 6.43 -6.32
CA LEU A 141 7.33 6.68 -4.88
C LEU A 141 6.51 5.65 -4.09
N GLY A 142 5.31 5.33 -4.56
CA GLY A 142 4.42 4.36 -3.93
C GLY A 142 4.94 2.93 -4.03
N ILE A 143 5.34 2.48 -5.22
CA ILE A 143 5.80 1.10 -5.43
C ILE A 143 7.16 0.84 -4.80
N GLY A 144 8.06 1.85 -4.77
CA GLY A 144 9.42 1.72 -4.24
C GLY A 144 9.45 1.23 -2.79
N ASN A 145 8.41 1.53 -2.02
CA ASN A 145 8.24 1.05 -0.65
C ASN A 145 8.10 -0.49 -0.55
N TYR A 146 7.69 -1.16 -1.64
CA TYR A 146 7.39 -2.59 -1.65
C TYR A 146 8.22 -3.41 -2.64
N VAL A 147 8.97 -2.80 -3.56
CA VAL A 147 9.78 -3.52 -4.56
C VAL A 147 10.73 -4.53 -3.90
N MET A 148 11.37 -4.15 -2.79
CA MET A 148 12.32 -5.00 -2.06
C MET A 148 11.66 -5.87 -0.97
N THR A 149 10.36 -6.12 -1.09
CA THR A 149 9.60 -7.00 -0.19
C THR A 149 9.18 -8.26 -0.94
N ARG A 150 8.67 -9.28 -0.24
CA ARG A 150 8.12 -10.49 -0.90
C ARG A 150 6.88 -10.18 -1.76
N ARG A 151 6.30 -8.99 -1.59
CA ARG A 151 5.16 -8.50 -2.39
C ARG A 151 5.60 -7.69 -3.61
N GLY A 152 6.91 -7.52 -3.85
CA GLY A 152 7.45 -6.71 -4.94
C GLY A 152 6.88 -7.08 -6.30
N VAL A 153 6.86 -8.37 -6.65
CA VAL A 153 6.28 -8.86 -7.91
C VAL A 153 4.81 -8.48 -8.04
N MET A 154 4.01 -8.65 -6.98
CA MET A 154 2.58 -8.33 -6.98
C MET A 154 2.35 -6.83 -7.17
N VAL A 155 3.17 -5.99 -6.52
CA VAL A 155 3.08 -4.52 -6.63
C VAL A 155 3.52 -4.04 -8.01
N ILE A 156 4.58 -4.62 -8.59
CA ILE A 156 5.04 -4.32 -9.95
C ILE A 156 3.97 -4.73 -10.96
N SER A 157 3.37 -5.92 -10.82
CA SER A 157 2.26 -6.34 -11.67
C SER A 157 1.06 -5.40 -11.55
N ALA A 158 0.67 -5.01 -10.33
CA ALA A 158 -0.41 -4.05 -10.14
C ALA A 158 -0.09 -2.71 -10.83
N ALA A 159 1.12 -2.19 -10.67
CA ALA A 159 1.58 -0.96 -11.32
C ALA A 159 1.54 -1.07 -12.86
N ALA A 160 1.97 -2.19 -13.43
CA ALA A 160 1.86 -2.47 -14.86
C ALA A 160 0.39 -2.47 -15.34
N GLY A 161 -0.52 -3.02 -14.53
CA GLY A 161 -1.95 -2.98 -14.80
C GLY A 161 -2.51 -1.56 -14.80
N VAL A 162 -2.13 -0.72 -13.82
CA VAL A 162 -2.54 0.71 -13.80
C VAL A 162 -1.96 1.47 -14.99
N LEU A 163 -0.69 1.23 -15.35
CA LEU A 163 -0.06 1.83 -16.53
C LEU A 163 -0.80 1.44 -17.82
N ALA A 164 -1.24 0.19 -17.95
CA ALA A 164 -2.07 -0.23 -19.06
C ALA A 164 -3.43 0.49 -19.08
N LEU A 165 -4.06 0.76 -17.92
CA LEU A 165 -5.28 1.56 -17.87
C LEU A 165 -5.05 3.02 -18.27
N LEU A 166 -3.88 3.59 -17.91
CA LEU A 166 -3.49 4.96 -18.23
C LEU A 166 -3.10 5.14 -19.70
N TRP A 167 -2.51 4.12 -20.31
CA TRP A 167 -1.91 4.21 -21.65
C TRP A 167 -2.87 4.77 -22.71
N PRO A 168 -4.13 4.32 -22.85
CA PRO A 168 -5.02 4.89 -23.87
C PRO A 168 -5.27 6.40 -23.71
N LEU A 169 -5.11 6.93 -22.49
CA LEU A 169 -5.31 8.34 -22.17
C LEU A 169 -4.12 9.22 -22.61
N THR A 170 -3.02 8.66 -23.10
CA THR A 170 -1.89 9.44 -23.65
C THR A 170 -2.09 9.82 -25.12
N GLY A 171 -3.16 9.34 -25.77
CA GLY A 171 -3.39 9.51 -27.20
C GLY A 171 -2.42 8.71 -28.09
N SER A 172 -1.54 7.89 -27.52
CA SER A 172 -0.58 7.06 -28.27
C SER A 172 -1.20 5.79 -28.84
N VAL A 173 -2.44 5.44 -28.44
CA VAL A 173 -3.15 4.26 -28.93
C VAL A 173 -4.23 4.69 -29.91
N PRO A 174 -4.37 4.04 -31.07
CA PRO A 174 -5.49 4.28 -31.96
C PRO A 174 -6.84 4.10 -31.26
N ALA A 175 -7.76 5.04 -31.49
CA ALA A 175 -9.11 4.95 -30.97
C ALA A 175 -9.83 3.66 -31.45
N GLY A 176 -10.78 3.17 -30.65
CA GLY A 176 -11.56 1.97 -30.96
C GLY A 176 -11.13 0.73 -30.17
N SER A 177 -11.17 -0.45 -30.81
CA SER A 177 -11.05 -1.75 -30.15
C SER A 177 -9.73 -1.98 -29.39
N TRP A 178 -8.64 -1.33 -29.81
CA TRP A 178 -7.35 -1.38 -29.12
C TRP A 178 -7.41 -0.78 -27.72
N THR A 179 -8.11 0.35 -27.55
CA THR A 179 -8.28 1.01 -26.25
C THR A 179 -8.99 0.09 -25.26
N GLU A 180 -10.08 -0.54 -25.69
CA GLU A 180 -10.82 -1.49 -24.86
C GLU A 180 -9.99 -2.75 -24.53
N GLY A 181 -9.24 -3.26 -25.50
CA GLY A 181 -8.38 -4.42 -25.31
C GLY A 181 -7.28 -4.16 -24.27
N ILE A 182 -6.59 -3.02 -24.37
CA ILE A 182 -5.55 -2.62 -23.41
C ILE A 182 -6.15 -2.43 -22.01
N ARG A 183 -7.32 -1.78 -21.90
CA ARG A 183 -8.00 -1.63 -20.60
C ARG A 183 -8.38 -2.98 -20.00
N ALA A 184 -8.89 -3.91 -20.81
CA ALA A 184 -9.21 -5.27 -20.36
C ALA A 184 -7.97 -6.00 -19.84
N VAL A 185 -6.83 -5.91 -20.55
CA VAL A 185 -5.55 -6.46 -20.08
C VAL A 185 -5.13 -5.81 -18.76
N GLY A 186 -5.20 -4.48 -18.65
CA GLY A 186 -4.88 -3.75 -17.41
C GLY A 186 -5.72 -4.20 -16.21
N CYS A 187 -7.04 -4.34 -16.39
CA CYS A 187 -7.94 -4.87 -15.36
C CYS A 187 -7.61 -6.31 -14.98
N LEU A 188 -7.31 -7.18 -15.94
CA LEU A 188 -6.93 -8.58 -15.67
C LEU A 188 -5.62 -8.68 -14.90
N VAL A 189 -4.62 -7.89 -15.26
CA VAL A 189 -3.34 -7.83 -14.56
C VAL A 189 -3.53 -7.33 -13.14
N LEU A 190 -4.30 -6.25 -12.94
CA LEU A 190 -4.65 -5.74 -11.61
C LEU A 190 -5.38 -6.78 -10.75
N ALA A 191 -6.42 -7.42 -11.30
CA ALA A 191 -7.18 -8.45 -10.61
C ALA A 191 -6.30 -9.65 -10.21
N THR A 192 -5.41 -10.07 -11.10
CA THR A 192 -4.45 -11.16 -10.85
C THR A 192 -3.47 -10.77 -9.75
N ALA A 193 -2.91 -9.57 -9.78
CA ALA A 193 -2.01 -9.07 -8.75
C ALA A 193 -2.69 -9.04 -7.37
N MET A 194 -3.94 -8.55 -7.30
CA MET A 194 -4.73 -8.54 -6.07
C MET A 194 -5.07 -9.93 -5.58
N TRP A 195 -5.42 -10.84 -6.49
CA TRP A 195 -5.72 -12.21 -6.14
C TRP A 195 -4.48 -12.91 -5.55
N LEU A 196 -3.31 -12.76 -6.18
CA LEU A 196 -2.04 -13.27 -5.66
C LEU A 196 -1.69 -12.68 -4.29
N ALA A 197 -1.93 -11.37 -4.09
CA ALA A 197 -1.71 -10.70 -2.81
C ALA A 197 -2.71 -11.13 -1.72
N SER A 198 -3.92 -11.53 -2.11
CA SER A 198 -4.97 -11.99 -1.19
C SER A 198 -4.78 -13.44 -0.74
N ARG A 199 -3.95 -14.20 -1.44
CA ARG A 199 -3.64 -15.57 -1.04
C ARG A 199 -2.95 -15.51 0.31
N PRO A 200 -3.34 -16.36 1.28
CA PRO A 200 -2.59 -16.49 2.51
C PRO A 200 -1.16 -16.88 2.10
N GLN A 201 -0.22 -15.96 2.30
CA GLN A 201 1.19 -16.27 2.14
C GLN A 201 1.45 -17.37 3.15
N TRP A 202 1.66 -18.57 2.61
CA TRP A 202 1.44 -19.86 3.23
C TRP A 202 1.94 -19.93 4.68
N LYS A 203 1.09 -20.52 5.54
CA LYS A 203 1.35 -20.98 6.90
C LYS A 203 2.83 -21.34 7.13
N ARG A 204 3.61 -20.43 7.73
CA ARG A 204 4.83 -20.84 8.44
C ARG A 204 4.38 -21.52 9.71
N VAL A 205 4.33 -22.85 9.60
CA VAL A 205 4.35 -23.89 10.62
C VAL A 205 3.90 -23.38 11.99
N GLU A 206 2.66 -23.74 12.29
CA GLU A 206 1.95 -23.64 13.56
C GLU A 206 2.51 -24.67 14.57
N GLU A 207 3.79 -25.00 14.48
CA GLU A 207 4.48 -25.60 15.62
C GLU A 207 4.60 -24.47 16.63
N ALA A 208 4.22 -24.78 17.87
CA ALA A 208 4.36 -23.91 19.01
C ALA A 208 5.86 -23.64 19.21
N ASP A 209 6.39 -22.65 18.48
CA ASP A 209 7.75 -22.18 18.70
C ASP A 209 7.76 -21.48 20.05
N ASP A 210 8.15 -22.23 21.08
CA ASP A 210 8.43 -21.71 22.41
C ASP A 210 9.57 -20.68 22.37
N HIS A 211 10.38 -20.67 21.29
CA HIS A 211 11.51 -19.77 21.16
C HIS A 211 11.13 -18.32 20.82
N VAL A 212 11.47 -17.39 21.71
CA VAL A 212 11.18 -15.95 21.60
C VAL A 212 11.70 -15.37 20.28
N GLY A 213 12.92 -15.74 19.86
CA GLY A 213 13.55 -15.23 18.65
C GLY A 213 12.76 -15.52 17.37
N GLN A 214 12.20 -16.73 17.22
CA GLN A 214 11.42 -17.11 16.04
C GLN A 214 10.07 -16.39 15.98
N ARG A 215 9.38 -16.25 17.12
CA ARG A 215 8.13 -15.47 17.19
C ARG A 215 8.39 -14.00 16.85
N LEU A 216 9.46 -13.42 17.38
CA LEU A 216 9.85 -12.05 17.10
C LEU A 216 10.20 -11.83 15.63
N ALA A 217 10.98 -12.73 15.02
CA ALA A 217 11.34 -12.68 13.61
C ALA A 217 10.11 -12.76 12.70
N ARG A 218 9.14 -13.63 13.02
CA ARG A 218 7.87 -13.72 12.30
C ARG A 218 7.05 -12.43 12.41
N ALA A 219 6.90 -11.89 13.63
CA ALA A 219 6.19 -10.65 13.86
C ALA A 219 6.85 -9.46 13.13
N TRP A 220 8.18 -9.44 13.10
CA TRP A 220 8.98 -8.45 12.40
C TRP A 220 8.78 -8.52 10.88
N ASP A 221 8.88 -9.71 10.30
CA ASP A 221 8.62 -9.94 8.88
C ASP A 221 7.18 -9.55 8.50
N ASP A 222 6.18 -9.91 9.32
CA ASP A 222 4.79 -9.47 9.14
C ASP A 222 4.67 -7.94 9.07
N PHE A 223 5.33 -7.22 9.98
CA PHE A 223 5.36 -5.76 9.97
C PHE A 223 6.06 -5.23 8.71
N TYR A 224 7.22 -5.78 8.37
CA TYR A 224 8.04 -5.43 7.20
C TYR A 224 7.23 -5.57 5.90
N GLN A 225 6.57 -6.72 5.68
CA GLN A 225 5.74 -6.96 4.48
C GLN A 225 4.48 -6.08 4.43
N THR A 226 3.99 -5.64 5.59
CA THR A 226 2.73 -4.89 5.70
C THR A 226 2.95 -3.40 5.48
N TYR A 227 3.97 -2.80 6.12
CA TYR A 227 4.25 -1.36 6.05
C TYR A 227 5.32 -0.98 5.02
N GLY A 228 6.05 -1.96 4.49
CA GLY A 228 7.09 -1.76 3.50
C GLY A 228 8.39 -1.21 4.08
N LEU A 229 9.35 -1.01 3.18
CA LEU A 229 10.76 -0.73 3.50
C LEU A 229 10.95 0.57 4.30
N VAL A 230 10.24 1.64 3.94
CA VAL A 230 10.46 2.98 4.55
C VAL A 230 10.20 2.95 6.05
N TRP A 231 9.11 2.31 6.47
CA TRP A 231 8.78 2.19 7.89
C TRP A 231 9.61 1.12 8.58
N ALA A 232 9.91 0.01 7.90
CA ALA A 232 10.75 -1.03 8.46
C ALA A 232 12.14 -0.49 8.81
N VAL A 233 12.83 0.19 7.88
CA VAL A 233 14.16 0.77 8.13
C VAL A 233 14.14 1.76 9.30
N ARG A 234 13.09 2.58 9.44
CA ARG A 234 12.97 3.53 10.55
C ARG A 234 12.80 2.84 11.91
N VAL A 235 12.00 1.77 11.95
CA VAL A 235 11.80 0.97 13.17
C VAL A 235 13.08 0.20 13.50
N GLU A 236 13.69 -0.43 12.50
CA GLU A 236 14.95 -1.15 12.59
C GLU A 236 16.06 -0.27 13.18
N ALA A 237 16.27 0.91 12.62
CA ALA A 237 17.26 1.86 13.11
C ALA A 237 17.05 2.21 14.59
N ARG A 238 15.79 2.35 15.03
CA ARG A 238 15.49 2.68 16.42
C ARG A 238 15.70 1.50 17.37
N VAL A 239 15.38 0.27 16.93
CA VAL A 239 15.67 -0.95 17.70
C VAL A 239 17.18 -1.15 17.80
N ASN A 240 17.92 -0.96 16.71
CA ASN A 240 19.38 -1.12 16.69
C ASN A 240 20.10 -0.11 17.59
N GLN A 241 19.61 1.12 17.69
CA GLN A 241 20.12 2.10 18.68
C GLN A 241 19.98 1.63 20.12
N ASP A 242 18.94 0.85 20.40
CA ASP A 242 18.65 0.33 21.74
C ASP A 242 19.42 -0.96 22.02
N LEU A 243 19.53 -1.85 21.04
CA LEU A 243 20.33 -3.07 21.12
C LEU A 243 21.84 -2.79 21.20
N ALA A 244 22.32 -1.71 20.58
CA ALA A 244 23.73 -1.30 20.66
C ALA A 244 24.21 -0.97 22.10
N ARG A 245 23.29 -0.87 23.07
CA ARG A 245 23.59 -0.66 24.49
C ARG A 245 23.81 -1.97 25.25
N LEU A 246 23.46 -3.11 24.64
CA LEU A 246 23.65 -4.43 25.24
C LEU A 246 25.00 -5.00 24.85
N GLU A 247 25.64 -5.68 25.79
CA GLU A 247 26.80 -6.52 25.51
C GLU A 247 26.38 -7.73 24.66
N GLY A 248 27.13 -8.02 23.59
CA GLY A 248 26.86 -9.17 22.70
C GLY A 248 26.38 -8.83 21.28
N GLY A 249 26.18 -7.55 20.95
CA GLY A 249 26.19 -7.08 19.55
C GLY A 249 25.01 -7.47 18.65
N GLY A 250 23.84 -7.80 19.22
CA GLY A 250 22.65 -8.11 18.42
C GLY A 250 22.17 -6.93 17.56
N ARG A 251 21.75 -7.21 16.32
CA ARG A 251 21.19 -6.23 15.37
C ARG A 251 19.91 -6.77 14.74
N LEU A 252 18.83 -6.00 14.78
CA LEU A 252 17.65 -6.26 13.98
C LEU A 252 17.96 -6.00 12.49
N GLY A 253 17.75 -7.00 11.65
CA GLY A 253 17.82 -6.94 10.19
C GLY A 253 16.54 -7.50 9.55
N PRO A 254 16.49 -7.66 8.21
CA PRO A 254 15.30 -8.16 7.51
C PRO A 254 14.85 -9.55 7.97
N GLY A 255 15.78 -10.39 8.44
CA GLY A 255 15.50 -11.74 8.93
C GLY A 255 15.05 -11.84 10.39
N GLY A 256 15.14 -10.76 11.16
CA GLY A 256 14.98 -10.77 12.62
C GLY A 256 16.23 -10.25 13.32
N VAL A 257 16.41 -10.58 14.60
CA VAL A 257 17.62 -10.20 15.34
C VAL A 257 18.75 -11.16 14.96
N GLU A 258 19.81 -10.60 14.40
CA GLU A 258 21.02 -11.27 13.92
C GLU A 258 22.19 -10.91 14.84
N PHE A 259 23.14 -11.84 15.01
CA PHE A 259 24.34 -11.64 15.81
C PHE A 259 25.56 -11.76 14.89
N PRO A 260 26.42 -10.73 14.77
CA PRO A 260 27.57 -10.74 13.84
C PRO A 260 28.51 -11.93 14.05
N GLU A 261 28.69 -12.35 15.31
CA GLU A 261 29.50 -13.50 15.70
C GLU A 261 28.62 -14.46 16.51
N GLU A 262 27.79 -15.23 15.79
CA GLU A 262 26.78 -16.10 16.39
C GLU A 262 27.35 -17.13 17.38
N SER A 263 28.62 -17.52 17.20
CA SER A 263 29.37 -18.42 18.08
C SER A 263 29.88 -17.79 19.37
N LEU A 264 29.99 -16.46 19.44
CA LEU A 264 30.51 -15.74 20.62
C LEU A 264 29.40 -15.24 21.54
N ALA A 265 28.20 -15.03 21.02
CA ALA A 265 27.07 -14.62 21.84
C ALA A 265 26.53 -15.81 22.68
N THR A 266 26.59 -15.67 23.99
CA THR A 266 26.00 -16.64 24.93
C THR A 266 24.48 -16.71 24.77
N ALA A 267 23.87 -17.84 25.16
CA ALA A 267 22.42 -18.01 25.12
C ALA A 267 21.68 -16.93 25.94
N GLU A 268 22.27 -16.50 27.06
CA GLU A 268 21.73 -15.44 27.92
C GLU A 268 21.77 -14.07 27.23
N GLN A 269 22.88 -13.72 26.56
CA GLN A 269 22.98 -12.49 25.77
C GLN A 269 21.97 -12.48 24.61
N LYS A 270 21.77 -13.62 23.94
CA LYS A 270 20.79 -13.75 22.86
C LYS A 270 19.37 -13.53 23.39
N GLU A 271 19.01 -14.19 24.48
CA GLU A 271 17.69 -14.04 25.13
C GLU A 271 17.45 -12.60 25.60
N MET A 272 18.46 -11.96 26.21
CA MET A 272 18.38 -10.55 26.63
C MET A 272 18.15 -9.62 25.44
N ALA A 273 18.87 -9.82 24.34
CA ALA A 273 18.69 -9.05 23.11
C ALA A 273 17.30 -9.26 22.49
N PHE A 274 16.79 -10.50 22.45
CA PHE A 274 15.44 -10.79 21.97
C PHE A 274 14.36 -10.10 22.83
N ARG A 275 14.46 -10.18 24.16
CA ARG A 275 13.50 -9.51 25.07
C ARG A 275 13.55 -7.99 24.94
N ARG A 276 14.75 -7.43 24.78
CA ARG A 276 14.90 -5.98 24.60
C ARG A 276 14.32 -5.53 23.27
N ALA A 277 14.63 -6.23 22.18
CA ALA A 277 14.05 -5.96 20.87
C ALA A 277 12.53 -6.08 20.89
N GLU A 278 11.97 -7.12 21.53
CA GLU A 278 10.52 -7.30 21.68
C GLU A 278 9.89 -6.11 22.40
N THR A 279 10.46 -5.71 23.55
CA THR A 279 9.95 -4.58 24.35
C THR A 279 9.93 -3.28 23.53
N THR A 280 11.03 -2.99 22.83
CA THR A 280 11.16 -1.79 22.00
C THR A 280 10.23 -1.83 20.79
N LEU A 281 10.07 -2.99 20.14
CA LEU A 281 9.13 -3.18 19.03
C LEU A 281 7.67 -3.01 19.48
N ARG A 282 7.27 -3.59 20.61
CA ARG A 282 5.92 -3.38 21.19
C ARG A 282 5.63 -1.89 21.39
N TRP A 283 6.58 -1.15 21.96
CA TRP A 283 6.44 0.29 22.15
C TRP A 283 6.33 1.06 20.83
N LEU A 284 7.17 0.76 19.83
CA LEU A 284 7.15 1.41 18.52
C LEU A 284 5.87 1.08 17.74
N TRP A 285 5.45 -0.18 17.74
CA TRP A 285 4.32 -0.68 16.97
C TRP A 285 2.97 -0.18 17.45
N LYS A 286 2.82 0.25 18.71
CA LYS A 286 1.59 0.92 19.20
C LYS A 286 1.19 2.14 18.37
N ARG A 287 2.13 2.74 17.63
CA ARG A 287 1.86 3.85 16.70
C ARG A 287 1.32 3.39 15.34
N PHE A 288 1.34 2.10 15.04
CA PHE A 288 0.97 1.52 13.76
C PHE A 288 -0.23 0.58 13.91
N VAL A 289 -0.24 -0.23 14.97
CA VAL A 289 -1.18 -1.32 15.18
C VAL A 289 -1.75 -1.28 16.60
N ASP A 290 -2.93 -1.88 16.77
CA ASP A 290 -3.60 -2.03 18.06
C ASP A 290 -2.96 -3.15 18.88
N GLU A 291 -3.16 -3.14 20.21
CA GLU A 291 -2.59 -4.13 21.12
C GLU A 291 -2.96 -5.57 20.75
N ALA A 292 -4.20 -5.80 20.29
CA ALA A 292 -4.67 -7.12 19.85
C ALA A 292 -3.84 -7.70 18.69
N TRP A 293 -3.32 -6.86 17.79
CA TRP A 293 -2.46 -7.28 16.69
C TRP A 293 -1.08 -7.70 17.19
N ILE A 294 -0.56 -6.99 18.19
CA ILE A 294 0.75 -7.25 18.81
C ILE A 294 0.67 -8.55 19.63
N SER A 295 -0.35 -8.68 20.48
CA SER A 295 -0.54 -9.84 21.34
C SER A 295 -0.78 -11.13 20.55
N SER A 296 -1.45 -11.05 19.39
CA SER A 296 -1.68 -12.23 18.54
C SER A 296 -0.40 -12.76 17.88
N ARG A 297 0.69 -11.99 17.87
CA ARG A 297 1.96 -12.35 17.20
C ARG A 297 3.08 -12.64 18.18
N LEU A 298 3.19 -11.81 19.22
CA LEU A 298 4.25 -11.92 20.21
C LEU A 298 3.79 -12.65 21.49
N GLY A 299 2.49 -12.95 21.61
CA GLY A 299 1.87 -13.46 22.83
C GLY A 299 1.46 -12.36 23.80
N PRO A 300 0.66 -12.70 24.83
CA PRO A 300 0.30 -11.77 25.89
C PRO A 300 1.56 -11.36 26.66
N SER A 301 1.84 -10.05 26.71
CA SER A 301 2.90 -9.51 27.57
C SER A 301 2.37 -9.25 28.98
N ALA A 302 3.24 -9.35 29.98
CA ALA A 302 3.02 -8.67 31.25
C ALA A 302 2.79 -7.16 30.99
N PRO A 303 1.87 -6.49 31.71
CA PRO A 303 1.53 -5.10 31.46
C PRO A 303 2.77 -4.19 31.49
N LEU A 304 3.03 -3.52 30.36
CA LEU A 304 4.01 -2.44 30.20
C LEU A 304 3.59 -1.28 31.13
N GLY A 305 4.02 -1.36 32.39
CA GLY A 305 3.47 -0.56 33.49
C GLY A 305 3.84 -1.11 34.87
N ALA A 306 4.29 -2.37 34.95
CA ALA A 306 5.25 -2.72 35.99
C ALA A 306 6.48 -1.84 35.75
N LYS A 307 6.65 -0.80 36.58
CA LYS A 307 7.85 0.04 36.60
C LYS A 307 9.06 -0.86 36.37
N GLU A 308 9.93 -0.50 35.42
CA GLU A 308 11.28 -1.08 35.40
C GLU A 308 11.79 -1.08 36.85
N PRO A 309 12.28 -2.22 37.39
CA PRO A 309 12.93 -2.18 38.69
C PRO A 309 14.00 -1.09 38.62
N PRO A 310 13.94 -0.08 39.51
CA PRO A 310 14.92 1.00 39.49
C PRO A 310 16.29 0.38 39.79
N GLY A 311 17.14 0.33 38.77
CA GLY A 311 18.53 -0.11 38.89
C GLY A 311 18.83 -1.46 38.23
N LEU A 312 19.25 -1.38 36.98
CA LEU A 312 20.40 -2.13 36.46
C LEU A 312 21.34 -1.10 35.82
#